data_AF-A0A948UUF4-F1
#
_entry.id   AF-A0A948UUF4-F1
#
_cell.length_a   1.000
_cell.length_b   1.000
_cell.length_c   1.000
_cell.angle_alpha   90.00
_cell.angle_beta   90.00
_cell.angle_gamma   90.00
#
_symmetry.space_group_name_H-M   'P 1'
#
loop_
_entity.id
_entity.type
_entity.pdbx_description
1 polymer ?
#
loop_
_entity_poly.entity_id
_entity_poly.type
_entity_poly.pdbx_seq_one_letter_code
_entity_poly.pdbx_strand_id
1 'polypeptide(L)'
;MKWMSDEEYSELTGLDISAIDDLCERNKLTVKVENGVRMIDPSKGTSDVVPAKLRELSARNTHEMMVQPQFVEKTIGTIINLHEKVLDAKDETLAAVRVENEFLREALGSLQELYDEDRVTIHTLQEQLKLSQQEVEFMRRKYKLMWNKAIEEHTN
;
A
#
# COMPACT_ATOMS: atom_id res chain seq x y z
N MET A 1 19.67 -2.64 12.10
CA MET A 1 21.01 -2.89 11.52
C MET A 1 21.18 -4.39 11.37
N LYS A 2 21.23 -4.90 10.14
CA LYS A 2 21.32 -6.34 9.85
C LYS A 2 22.72 -6.64 9.34
N TRP A 3 23.50 -7.34 10.16
CA TRP A 3 24.77 -7.94 9.74
C TRP A 3 24.47 -9.15 8.85
N MET A 4 25.20 -9.30 7.76
CA MET A 4 24.99 -10.37 6.78
C MET A 4 26.28 -11.15 6.53
N SER A 5 26.14 -12.41 6.13
CA SER A 5 27.30 -13.23 5.76
C SER A 5 27.88 -12.79 4.41
N ASP A 6 29.10 -13.24 4.10
CA ASP A 6 29.78 -12.94 2.84
C ASP A 6 28.96 -13.42 1.62
N GLU A 7 28.25 -14.54 1.76
CA GLU A 7 27.35 -15.11 0.73
C GLU A 7 26.12 -14.23 0.50
N GLU A 8 25.45 -13.81 1.57
CA GLU A 8 24.30 -12.89 1.48
C GLU A 8 24.71 -11.52 0.92
N TYR A 9 25.91 -11.05 1.25
CA TYR A 9 26.47 -9.82 0.70
C TYR A 9 26.82 -9.96 -0.79
N SER A 10 27.33 -11.13 -1.20
CA SER A 10 27.61 -11.45 -2.60
C SER A 10 26.34 -11.48 -3.44
N GLU A 11 25.26 -12.11 -2.96
CA GLU A 11 23.96 -12.11 -3.65
C GLU A 11 23.37 -10.70 -3.73
N LEU A 12 23.51 -9.89 -2.69
CA LEU A 12 22.97 -8.54 -2.66
C LEU A 12 23.72 -7.58 -3.61
N THR A 13 25.03 -7.74 -3.74
CA THR A 13 25.90 -6.82 -4.49
C THR A 13 26.29 -7.34 -5.88
N GLY A 14 26.09 -8.62 -6.15
CA GLY A 14 26.54 -9.30 -7.37
C GLY A 14 28.06 -9.35 -7.51
N LEU A 15 28.81 -9.30 -6.39
CA LEU A 15 30.27 -9.34 -6.38
C LEU A 15 30.76 -10.75 -6.04
N ASP A 16 31.78 -11.19 -6.76
CA ASP A 16 32.47 -12.44 -6.44
C ASP A 16 33.10 -12.37 -5.04
N ILE A 17 33.09 -13.49 -4.32
CA ILE A 17 33.63 -13.63 -2.96
C ILE A 17 35.09 -13.14 -2.89
N SER A 18 35.89 -13.38 -3.94
CA SER A 18 37.27 -12.87 -4.04
C SER A 18 37.35 -11.33 -4.02
N ALA A 19 36.38 -10.62 -4.60
CA ALA A 19 36.34 -9.17 -4.58
C ALA A 19 35.87 -8.64 -3.22
N ILE A 20 35.03 -9.40 -2.51
CA ILE A 20 34.62 -9.09 -1.13
C ILE A 20 35.81 -9.24 -0.18
N ASP A 21 36.64 -10.27 -0.36
CA ASP A 21 37.88 -10.45 0.39
C ASP A 21 38.86 -9.28 0.16
N ASP A 22 39.09 -8.88 -1.09
CA ASP A 22 39.92 -7.71 -1.41
C ASP A 22 39.42 -6.42 -0.76
N LEU A 23 38.10 -6.25 -0.64
CA LEU A 23 37.47 -5.09 0.00
C LEU A 23 37.55 -5.14 1.53
N CYS A 24 37.52 -6.34 2.11
CA CYS A 24 37.77 -6.58 3.53
C CYS A 24 39.24 -6.29 3.89
N GLU A 25 40.18 -6.79 3.09
CA GLU A 25 41.63 -6.56 3.29
C GLU A 25 42.01 -5.08 3.17
N ARG A 26 41.32 -4.34 2.31
CA ARG A 26 41.50 -2.90 2.14
C ARG A 26 40.77 -2.05 3.20
N ASN A 27 40.20 -2.66 4.24
CA ASN A 27 39.43 -2.02 5.32
C ASN A 27 38.27 -1.14 4.84
N LYS A 28 37.72 -1.42 3.65
CA LYS A 28 36.61 -0.64 3.07
C LYS A 28 35.23 -1.13 3.53
N LEU A 29 35.16 -2.35 4.05
CA LEU A 29 33.96 -2.94 4.63
C LEU A 29 34.10 -3.01 6.15
N THR A 30 33.02 -2.72 6.87
CA THR A 30 33.01 -2.91 8.33
C THR A 30 32.72 -4.39 8.59
N VAL A 31 33.75 -5.10 9.01
CA VAL A 31 33.71 -6.54 9.25
C VAL A 31 33.69 -6.81 10.74
N LYS A 32 32.81 -7.70 11.18
CA LYS A 32 32.78 -8.24 12.54
C LYS A 32 32.97 -9.75 12.46
N VAL A 33 33.86 -10.31 13.27
CA VAL A 33 34.04 -11.76 13.39
C VAL A 33 33.37 -12.22 14.68
N GLU A 34 32.25 -12.94 14.55
CA GLU A 34 31.59 -13.61 15.67
C GLU A 34 31.56 -15.12 15.38
N ASN A 35 32.04 -15.93 16.32
CA ASN A 35 32.08 -17.40 16.23
C ASN A 35 32.77 -17.96 14.98
N GLY A 36 33.85 -17.31 14.50
CA GLY A 36 34.62 -17.76 13.35
C GLY A 36 33.96 -17.49 11.99
N VAL A 37 32.79 -16.85 11.96
CA VAL A 37 32.10 -16.42 10.74
C VAL A 37 32.26 -14.91 10.57
N ARG A 38 32.70 -14.52 9.38
CA ARG A 38 32.88 -13.12 8.99
C ARG A 38 31.51 -12.54 8.62
N MET A 39 31.15 -11.43 9.26
CA MET A 39 29.86 -10.75 9.07
C MET A 39 30.12 -9.31 8.61
N ILE A 40 29.45 -8.91 7.53
CA ILE A 40 29.64 -7.61 6.86
C ILE A 40 28.43 -6.71 7.16
N ASP A 41 28.70 -5.44 7.47
CA ASP A 41 27.67 -4.39 7.51
C ASP A 41 27.48 -3.77 6.11
N PRO A 42 26.32 -3.97 5.45
CA PRO A 42 26.04 -3.43 4.13
C PRO A 42 25.91 -1.90 4.11
N SER A 43 25.70 -1.26 5.27
CA SER A 43 25.35 0.15 5.38
C SER A 43 26.45 1.10 4.90
N LYS A 44 27.72 0.66 4.93
CA LYS A 44 28.87 1.46 4.47
C LYS A 44 29.39 1.07 3.09
N GLY A 45 29.06 -0.13 2.60
CA GLY A 45 29.66 -0.68 1.38
C GLY A 45 28.95 -0.30 0.08
N THR A 46 27.63 -0.13 0.07
CA THR A 46 26.86 0.10 -1.18
C THR A 46 27.23 1.40 -1.88
N SER A 47 27.70 2.41 -1.14
CA SER A 47 28.22 3.69 -1.68
C SER A 47 29.62 3.56 -2.31
N ASP A 48 30.48 2.71 -1.74
CA ASP A 48 31.93 2.70 -2.01
C ASP A 48 32.39 1.60 -2.97
N VAL A 49 31.51 0.66 -3.30
CA VAL A 49 31.84 -0.44 -4.21
C VAL A 49 31.58 -0.09 -5.68
N VAL A 50 30.64 0.83 -5.93
CA VAL A 50 30.38 1.39 -7.28
C VAL A 50 31.64 2.08 -7.87
N PRO A 51 32.40 2.90 -7.11
CA PRO A 51 33.66 3.49 -7.58
C PRO A 51 34.78 2.47 -7.89
N ALA A 52 34.81 1.32 -7.21
CA ALA A 52 35.87 0.33 -7.41
C ALA A 52 35.73 -0.40 -8.76
N LYS A 53 34.51 -0.83 -9.10
CA LYS A 53 34.18 -1.43 -10.41
C LYS A 53 34.37 -0.42 -11.56
N LEU A 54 34.08 0.86 -11.31
CA LEU A 54 34.29 1.96 -12.26
C LEU A 54 35.77 2.16 -12.64
N ARG A 55 36.66 2.01 -11.64
CA ARG A 55 38.11 2.14 -11.86
C ARG A 55 38.67 0.95 -12.64
N GLU A 56 38.12 -0.23 -12.42
CA GLU A 56 38.49 -1.45 -13.14
C GLU A 56 38.00 -1.46 -14.60
N LEU A 57 36.75 -1.01 -14.83
CA LEU A 57 36.18 -0.84 -16.17
C LEU A 57 36.92 0.25 -16.97
N SER A 58 37.33 1.35 -16.32
CA SER A 58 38.16 2.39 -16.94
C SER A 58 39.56 1.89 -17.33
N ALA A 59 40.11 0.93 -16.57
CA ALA A 59 41.41 0.34 -16.87
C ALA A 59 41.36 -0.72 -17.98
N ARG A 60 40.21 -1.37 -18.19
CA ARG A 60 40.01 -2.38 -19.25
C ARG A 60 39.67 -1.77 -20.63
N ASN A 61 39.36 -0.47 -20.71
CA ASN A 61 39.14 0.22 -21.97
C ASN A 61 40.44 0.41 -22.76
N THR A 62 40.82 -0.64 -23.48
CA THR A 62 41.88 -0.58 -24.50
C THR A 62 41.29 -0.07 -25.82
N HIS A 63 41.71 1.16 -26.14
CA HIS A 63 42.00 1.68 -27.49
C HIS A 63 40.89 1.94 -28.55
N GLU A 64 39.63 1.49 -28.45
CA GLU A 64 38.65 1.77 -29.54
C GLU A 64 37.47 2.71 -29.22
N MET A 65 37.36 3.20 -27.99
CA MET A 65 36.41 4.27 -27.68
C MET A 65 37.01 5.12 -26.57
N MET A 66 37.68 6.22 -26.93
CA MET A 66 38.06 7.29 -25.98
C MET A 66 36.78 8.02 -25.53
N VAL A 67 35.93 7.33 -24.79
CA VAL A 67 34.87 7.98 -24.02
C VAL A 67 35.56 8.61 -22.82
N GLN A 68 35.61 9.94 -22.79
CA GLN A 68 36.20 10.67 -21.67
C GLN A 68 35.53 10.19 -20.36
N PRO A 69 36.28 9.90 -19.28
CA PRO A 69 35.72 9.47 -17.99
C PRO A 69 34.61 10.39 -17.48
N GLN A 70 34.71 11.69 -17.78
CA GLN A 70 33.70 12.71 -17.49
C GLN A 70 32.34 12.45 -18.16
N PHE A 71 32.32 11.88 -19.36
CA PHE A 71 31.09 11.52 -20.06
C PHE A 71 30.42 10.32 -19.37
N VAL A 72 31.21 9.31 -18.97
CA VAL A 72 30.70 8.14 -18.24
C VAL A 72 30.12 8.56 -16.89
N GLU A 73 30.82 9.39 -16.12
CA GLU A 73 30.33 9.94 -14.85
C GLU A 73 29.04 10.75 -15.02
N LYS A 74 28.96 11.61 -16.04
CA LYS A 74 27.77 12.41 -16.31
C LYS A 74 26.59 11.56 -16.74
N THR A 75 26.82 10.53 -17.57
CA THR A 75 25.76 9.62 -18.02
C THR A 75 25.26 8.76 -16.86
N ILE A 76 26.15 8.21 -16.04
CA ILE A 76 25.76 7.43 -14.84
C ILE A 76 25.04 8.32 -13.83
N GLY A 77 25.52 9.54 -13.58
CA GLY A 77 24.85 10.50 -12.70
C GLY A 77 23.44 10.87 -13.20
N THR A 78 23.26 10.96 -14.52
CA THR A 78 21.95 11.18 -15.14
C THR A 78 21.04 9.97 -14.95
N ILE A 79 21.55 8.74 -15.12
CA ILE A 79 20.79 7.51 -14.91
C ILE A 79 20.35 7.38 -13.45
N ILE A 80 21.23 7.68 -12.48
CA ILE A 80 20.93 7.64 -11.04
C ILE A 80 19.85 8.67 -10.70
N ASN A 81 20.00 9.92 -11.14
CA ASN A 81 19.00 10.97 -10.92
C ASN A 81 17.64 10.59 -11.51
N LEU A 82 17.63 9.95 -12.69
CA LEU A 82 16.38 9.45 -13.26
C LEU A 82 15.77 8.32 -12.42
N HIS A 83 16.57 7.37 -11.93
CA HIS A 83 16.09 6.31 -11.04
C HIS A 83 15.55 6.85 -9.73
N GLU A 84 16.22 7.82 -9.12
CA GLU A 84 15.77 8.50 -7.90
C GLU A 84 14.40 9.15 -8.12
N LYS A 85 14.24 9.94 -9.19
CA LYS A 85 12.93 10.53 -9.55
C LYS A 85 11.84 9.49 -9.80
N VAL A 86 12.18 8.36 -10.41
CA VAL A 86 11.21 7.28 -10.65
C VAL A 86 10.82 6.58 -9.34
N LEU A 87 11.75 6.43 -8.41
CA LEU A 87 11.47 5.90 -7.07
C LEU A 87 10.57 6.85 -6.29
N ASP A 88 10.90 8.15 -6.25
CA ASP A 88 10.09 9.16 -5.58
C ASP A 88 8.65 9.19 -6.12
N ALA A 89 8.49 9.19 -7.44
CA ALA A 89 7.17 9.17 -8.08
C ALA A 89 6.38 7.88 -7.75
N LYS A 90 7.07 6.73 -7.64
CA LYS A 90 6.44 5.47 -7.21
C LYS A 90 5.99 5.55 -5.76
N ASP A 91 6.81 6.08 -4.88
CA ASP A 91 6.50 6.21 -3.45
C ASP A 91 5.34 7.19 -3.23
N GLU A 92 5.32 8.31 -3.94
CA GLU A 92 4.20 9.26 -3.94
C GLU A 92 2.91 8.61 -4.44
N THR A 93 2.97 7.88 -5.55
CA THR A 93 1.80 7.16 -6.10
C THR A 93 1.30 6.11 -5.10
N LEU A 94 2.21 5.38 -4.47
CA LEU A 94 1.86 4.34 -3.51
C LEU A 94 1.25 4.93 -2.23
N ALA A 95 1.75 6.08 -1.78
CA ALA A 95 1.15 6.84 -0.68
C ALA A 95 -0.26 7.32 -1.04
N ALA A 96 -0.45 7.90 -2.24
CA ALA A 96 -1.75 8.34 -2.72
C ALA A 96 -2.77 7.19 -2.77
N VAL A 97 -2.37 6.03 -3.33
CA VAL A 97 -3.24 4.84 -3.41
C VAL A 97 -3.56 4.28 -2.01
N ARG A 98 -2.64 4.38 -1.05
CA ARG A 98 -2.92 3.96 0.34
C ARG A 98 -3.96 4.86 1.00
N VAL A 99 -3.81 6.17 0.87
CA VAL A 99 -4.77 7.16 1.39
C VAL A 99 -6.14 6.96 0.75
N GLU A 100 -6.19 6.74 -0.57
CA GLU A 100 -7.46 6.47 -1.27
C GLU A 100 -8.11 5.17 -0.78
N ASN A 101 -7.34 4.10 -0.57
CA ASN A 101 -7.88 2.85 -0.04
C ASN A 101 -8.43 3.00 1.39
N GLU A 102 -7.75 3.78 2.23
CA GLU A 102 -8.23 4.09 3.58
C GLU A 102 -9.54 4.87 3.54
N PHE A 103 -9.59 5.94 2.73
CA PHE A 103 -10.80 6.72 2.50
C PHE A 103 -11.97 5.85 2.01
N LEU A 104 -11.74 4.97 1.03
CA LEU A 104 -12.77 4.07 0.51
C LEU A 104 -13.28 3.08 1.58
N ARG A 105 -12.40 2.60 2.47
CA ARG A 105 -12.81 1.73 3.58
C ARG A 105 -13.67 2.46 4.60
N GLU A 106 -13.30 3.69 4.95
CA GLU A 106 -14.09 4.52 5.85
C GLU A 106 -15.45 4.87 5.25
N ALA A 107 -15.48 5.27 3.98
CA ALA A 107 -16.71 5.55 3.26
C ALA A 107 -17.62 4.31 3.19
N LEU A 108 -17.06 3.13 2.97
CA LEU A 108 -17.81 1.87 2.99
C LEU A 108 -18.40 1.58 4.37
N GLY A 109 -17.63 1.78 5.44
CA GLY A 109 -18.12 1.62 6.81
C GLY A 109 -19.28 2.56 7.13
N SER A 110 -19.15 3.85 6.80
CA SER A 110 -20.22 4.83 6.98
C SER A 110 -21.47 4.49 6.17
N LEU A 111 -21.31 3.98 4.94
CA LEU A 111 -22.44 3.55 4.12
C LEU A 111 -23.16 2.33 4.72
N GLN A 112 -22.41 1.41 5.34
CA GLN A 112 -22.99 0.25 6.02
C GLN A 112 -23.82 0.69 7.25
N GLU A 113 -23.31 1.62 8.05
CA GLU A 113 -24.04 2.18 9.19
C GLU A 113 -25.36 2.83 8.75
N LEU A 114 -25.32 3.67 7.71
CA LEU A 114 -26.52 4.26 7.12
C LEU A 114 -27.51 3.20 6.61
N TYR A 115 -27.01 2.15 5.97
CA TYR A 115 -27.86 1.07 5.46
C TYR A 115 -28.57 0.31 6.60
N ASP A 116 -27.89 0.07 7.71
CA ASP A 116 -28.48 -0.57 8.88
C ASP A 116 -29.53 0.33 9.56
N GLU A 117 -29.28 1.64 9.66
CA GLU A 117 -30.27 2.62 10.13
C GLU A 117 -31.51 2.67 9.23
N ASP A 118 -31.31 2.69 7.91
CA ASP A 118 -32.40 2.67 6.94
C ASP A 118 -33.23 1.40 7.06
N ARG A 119 -32.62 0.24 7.31
CA ARG A 119 -33.35 -1.02 7.54
C ARG A 119 -34.26 -0.94 8.77
N VAL A 120 -33.78 -0.37 9.87
CA VAL A 120 -34.59 -0.17 11.08
C VAL A 120 -35.75 0.80 10.82
N THR A 121 -35.47 1.88 10.08
CA THR A 121 -36.49 2.86 9.69
C THR A 121 -37.56 2.22 8.81
N ILE A 122 -37.18 1.46 7.79
CA ILE A 122 -38.11 0.73 6.91
C ILE A 122 -38.97 -0.24 7.73
N HIS A 123 -38.37 -1.00 8.64
CA HIS A 123 -39.12 -1.92 9.50
C HIS A 123 -40.18 -1.18 10.32
N THR A 124 -39.79 -0.07 10.93
CA THR A 124 -40.69 0.77 11.75
C THR A 124 -41.84 1.33 10.91
N LEU A 125 -41.56 1.84 9.71
CA LEU A 125 -42.57 2.36 8.79
C LEU A 125 -43.52 1.26 8.31
N GLN A 126 -43.02 0.06 8.06
CA GLN A 126 -43.87 -1.10 7.71
C GLN A 126 -44.82 -1.48 8.84
N GLU A 127 -44.36 -1.44 10.08
CA GLU A 127 -45.20 -1.71 11.25
C GLU A 127 -46.28 -0.64 11.44
N GLN A 128 -45.91 0.64 11.33
CA GLN A 128 -46.86 1.76 11.37
C GLN A 128 -47.90 1.66 10.26
N LEU A 129 -47.49 1.33 9.04
CA LEU A 129 -48.39 1.14 7.92
C LEU A 129 -49.39 0.01 8.19
N LYS A 130 -48.92 -1.11 8.74
CA LYS A 130 -49.78 -2.24 9.10
C LYS A 130 -50.81 -1.85 10.16
N LEU A 131 -50.41 -1.13 11.20
CA LEU A 131 -51.33 -0.64 12.23
C LEU A 131 -52.38 0.31 11.64
N SER A 132 -51.95 1.26 10.80
CA SER A 132 -52.86 2.18 10.12
C SER A 132 -53.88 1.46 9.23
N GLN A 133 -53.45 0.42 8.50
CA GLN A 133 -54.36 -0.42 7.70
C GLN A 133 -55.41 -1.13 8.59
N GLN A 134 -54.99 -1.67 9.73
CA GLN A 134 -55.90 -2.31 10.68
C GLN A 134 -56.91 -1.32 11.27
N GLU A 135 -56.49 -0.11 11.61
CA GLU A 135 -57.38 0.95 12.10
C GLU A 135 -58.42 1.35 11.04
N VAL A 136 -58.00 1.51 9.79
CA VAL A 136 -58.91 1.82 8.67
C VAL A 136 -59.93 0.71 8.47
N GLU A 137 -59.52 -0.55 8.51
CA GLU A 137 -60.45 -1.67 8.43
C GLU A 137 -61.43 -1.70 9.59
N PHE A 138 -60.95 -1.45 10.81
CA PHE A 138 -61.80 -1.38 12.00
C PHE A 138 -62.84 -0.27 11.88
N MET A 139 -62.43 0.93 11.45
CA MET A 139 -63.34 2.06 11.21
C MET A 139 -64.39 1.72 10.16
N ARG A 140 -64.00 1.08 9.04
CA ARG A 140 -64.95 0.63 8.00
C ARG A 140 -66.00 -0.33 8.56
N ARG A 141 -65.57 -1.31 9.37
CA ARG A 141 -66.48 -2.27 10.02
C ARG A 141 -67.43 -1.57 11.00
N LYS A 142 -66.90 -0.67 11.83
CA LYS A 142 -67.69 0.11 12.81
C LYS A 142 -68.71 1.00 12.11
N TYR A 143 -68.30 1.70 11.05
CA TYR A 143 -69.20 2.54 10.26
C TYR A 143 -70.35 1.72 9.66
N LYS A 144 -70.05 0.56 9.06
CA LYS A 144 -71.07 -0.33 8.51
C LYS A 144 -72.09 -0.79 9.56
N LEU A 145 -71.62 -1.14 10.77
CA LEU A 145 -72.51 -1.52 11.87
C LEU A 145 -73.41 -0.37 12.34
N MET A 146 -72.84 0.83 12.52
CA MET A 146 -73.61 2.01 12.93
C MET A 146 -74.65 2.40 11.86
N TRP A 147 -74.27 2.32 10.59
CA TRP A 147 -75.16 2.60 9.48
C TRP A 147 -76.34 1.62 9.43
N ASN A 148 -76.08 0.32 9.56
CA ASN A 148 -77.15 -0.69 9.61
C ASN A 148 -78.11 -0.44 10.78
N LYS A 149 -77.58 -0.11 11.96
CA LYS A 149 -78.40 0.21 13.14
C LYS A 149 -79.29 1.44 12.91
N ALA A 150 -78.74 2.49 12.28
CA ALA A 150 -79.51 3.69 11.97
C ALA A 150 -80.67 3.39 10.99
N ILE A 151 -80.45 2.52 10.00
CA ILE A 151 -81.52 2.07 9.10
C ILE A 151 -82.59 1.30 9.89
N GLU A 152 -82.19 0.37 10.76
CA GLU A 152 -83.13 -0.41 11.59
C GLU A 152 -83.98 0.47 12.51
N GLU A 153 -83.40 1.54 13.08
CA GLU A 153 -84.13 2.53 13.89
C GLU A 153 -85.11 3.38 13.08
N HIS A 154 -84.83 3.65 11.80
CA HIS A 154 -85.71 4.43 10.91
C HIS A 154 -86.76 3.60 10.17
N THR A 155 -86.65 2.27 10.16
CA THR A 155 -87.57 1.37 9.45
C THR A 155 -88.61 0.74 10.40
N ASN A 156 -88.46 0.91 11.72
CA ASN A 156 -89.47 0.62 12.75
C ASN A 156 -90.24 1.89 13.14
#